data_AF-A0A932FWY7-F1
#
_entry.id   AF-A0A932FWY7-F1
#
_cell.length_a   1.000
_cell.length_b   1.000
_cell.length_c   1.000
_cell.angle_alpha   90.00
_cell.angle_beta   90.00
_cell.angle_gamma   90.00
#
_symmetry.space_group_name_H-M   'P 1'
#
loop_
_entity.id
_entity.type
_entity.pdbx_description
1 polymer ?
#
loop_
_entity_poly.entity_id
_entity_poly.type
_entity_poly.pdbx_seq_one_letter_code
_entity_poly.pdbx_strand_id
1 'polypeptide(L)'
;MSTALEQLTQAASGIRNPLLDQWTGEGKKVIGYFCTYIPEEIITAAGAMPFRMRAIGSTQTTLGDSYLSYYNCSFTRHCLDLAFRGTFDFLEGIVGQPSCDHIRRIYDVWKAKINTPFIHFIKVPRKTAEEAKDWYKAEIVKFREALENHLGIKITDDQLREANRTTNESRRLLRSLYELRKVEKPPITGAETLSVVIAGTAMPRDQYNQLLRQLLGELKGGNGKQEYKARLMVVSPILDNPAYLKVMEDAGGLVVSDYLCFGTRAIWD
;
A
#
# COMPACT_ATOMS: atom_id res chain seq x y z
N MET A 1 -16.03 -0.80 -19.99
CA MET A 1 -14.85 -0.55 -19.13
C MET A 1 -13.99 -1.80 -19.15
N SER A 2 -12.71 -1.69 -18.82
CA SER A 2 -11.78 -2.81 -18.74
C SER A 2 -12.18 -3.74 -17.58
N THR A 3 -12.29 -5.06 -17.83
CA THR A 3 -12.66 -6.03 -16.78
C THR A 3 -11.60 -6.12 -15.67
N ALA A 4 -10.32 -5.92 -16.02
CA ALA A 4 -9.25 -5.86 -15.04
C ALA A 4 -9.31 -4.58 -14.19
N LEU A 5 -9.61 -3.43 -14.80
CA LEU A 5 -9.74 -2.16 -14.10
C LEU A 5 -10.88 -2.18 -13.09
N GLU A 6 -12.01 -2.80 -13.42
CA GLU A 6 -13.14 -2.97 -12.51
C GLU A 6 -12.75 -3.76 -11.26
N GLN A 7 -12.07 -4.90 -11.43
CA GLN A 7 -11.59 -5.72 -10.31
C GLN A 7 -10.55 -5.00 -9.44
N LEU A 8 -9.59 -4.31 -10.06
CA LEU A 8 -8.59 -3.52 -9.34
C LEU A 8 -9.26 -2.36 -8.57
N THR A 9 -10.22 -1.69 -9.18
CA THR A 9 -10.97 -0.60 -8.53
C THR A 9 -11.81 -1.12 -7.36
N GLN A 10 -12.43 -2.30 -7.50
CA GLN A 10 -13.15 -2.95 -6.42
C GLN A 10 -12.20 -3.26 -5.24
N ALA A 11 -11.02 -3.82 -5.51
CA ALA A 11 -10.02 -4.10 -4.47
C ALA A 11 -9.52 -2.84 -3.74
N ALA A 12 -9.51 -1.69 -4.42
CA ALA A 12 -9.12 -0.41 -3.83
C ALA A 12 -10.24 0.30 -3.03
N SER A 13 -11.49 -0.06 -3.25
CA SER A 13 -12.66 0.71 -2.76
C SER A 13 -12.92 0.59 -1.25
N GLY A 14 -12.43 -0.47 -0.60
CA GLY A 14 -12.67 -0.76 0.81
C GLY A 14 -11.43 -1.30 1.53
N ILE A 15 -11.60 -1.58 2.83
CA ILE A 15 -10.59 -2.30 3.63
C ILE A 15 -10.58 -3.78 3.24
N ARG A 16 -11.76 -4.41 3.21
CA ARG A 16 -11.96 -5.80 2.78
C ARG A 16 -12.25 -5.84 1.28
N ASN A 17 -11.80 -6.89 0.62
CA ASN A 17 -12.07 -7.15 -0.79
C ASN A 17 -12.08 -8.66 -1.05
N PRO A 18 -12.71 -9.13 -2.14
CA PRO A 18 -12.88 -10.57 -2.39
C PRO A 18 -11.57 -11.39 -2.36
N LEU A 19 -10.45 -10.80 -2.77
CA LEU A 19 -9.16 -11.50 -2.83
C LEU A 19 -8.46 -11.59 -1.46
N LEU A 20 -8.61 -10.55 -0.63
CA LEU A 20 -8.23 -10.63 0.78
C LEU A 20 -9.09 -11.64 1.55
N ASP A 21 -10.40 -11.65 1.28
CA ASP A 21 -11.35 -12.55 1.92
C ASP A 21 -11.07 -14.01 1.52
N GLN A 22 -10.76 -14.27 0.24
CA GLN A 22 -10.28 -15.57 -0.22
C GLN A 22 -8.97 -15.96 0.47
N TRP A 23 -7.98 -15.07 0.49
CA TRP A 23 -6.66 -15.33 1.08
C TRP A 23 -6.76 -15.73 2.55
N THR A 24 -7.53 -14.98 3.32
CA THR A 24 -7.76 -15.24 4.75
C THR A 24 -8.61 -16.50 4.97
N GLY A 25 -9.59 -16.77 4.10
CA GLY A 25 -10.38 -18.00 4.10
C GLY A 25 -9.57 -19.27 3.83
N GLU A 26 -8.45 -19.17 3.10
CA GLU A 26 -7.46 -20.24 2.92
C GLU A 26 -6.54 -20.42 4.15
N GLY A 27 -6.77 -19.67 5.24
CA GLY A 27 -5.97 -19.70 6.46
C GLY A 27 -4.63 -18.98 6.36
N LYS A 28 -4.37 -18.27 5.25
CA LYS A 28 -3.12 -17.55 5.03
C LYS A 28 -3.10 -16.24 5.82
N LYS A 29 -1.90 -15.89 6.29
CA LYS A 29 -1.71 -14.75 7.19
C LYS A 29 -1.58 -13.44 6.45
N VAL A 30 -1.94 -12.35 7.13
CA VAL A 30 -1.86 -10.98 6.61
C VAL A 30 -1.07 -10.13 7.60
N ILE A 31 -0.06 -9.40 7.13
CA ILE A 31 0.75 -8.50 7.94
C ILE A 31 0.51 -7.07 7.47
N GLY A 32 -0.05 -6.26 8.35
CA GLY A 32 -0.33 -4.84 8.15
C GLY A 32 0.94 -3.99 8.20
N TYR A 33 1.03 -2.93 7.40
CA TYR A 33 2.16 -2.00 7.47
C TYR A 33 1.77 -0.56 7.13
N PHE A 34 2.46 0.43 7.74
CA PHE A 34 2.04 1.83 7.64
C PHE A 34 2.76 2.66 6.57
N CYS A 35 3.93 2.25 6.08
CA CYS A 35 4.78 3.11 5.24
C CYS A 35 5.42 2.35 4.07
N THR A 36 5.66 3.05 2.96
CA THR A 36 6.25 2.50 1.72
C THR A 36 7.62 1.85 1.94
N TYR A 37 8.43 2.35 2.88
CA TYR A 37 9.78 1.82 3.12
C TYR A 37 9.82 0.54 3.98
N ILE A 38 8.67 -0.07 4.28
CA ILE A 38 8.66 -1.39 4.89
C ILE A 38 9.04 -2.42 3.82
N PRO A 39 10.02 -3.32 4.08
CA PRO A 39 10.42 -4.36 3.12
C PRO A 39 9.35 -5.45 3.02
N GLU A 40 8.32 -5.19 2.21
CA GLU A 40 7.19 -6.08 1.99
C GLU A 40 7.59 -7.44 1.41
N GLU A 41 8.75 -7.51 0.76
CA GLU A 41 9.33 -8.75 0.24
C GLU A 41 9.62 -9.77 1.35
N ILE A 42 9.94 -9.33 2.57
CA ILE A 42 10.14 -10.24 3.71
C ILE A 42 8.80 -10.86 4.13
N ILE A 43 7.73 -10.07 4.13
CA ILE A 43 6.37 -10.52 4.45
C ILE A 43 5.91 -11.53 3.40
N THR A 44 6.12 -11.22 2.12
CA THR A 44 5.78 -12.12 1.01
C THR A 44 6.60 -13.41 1.04
N ALA A 45 7.91 -13.33 1.32
CA ALA A 45 8.76 -14.52 1.44
C ALA A 45 8.36 -15.42 2.62
N ALA A 46 7.73 -14.86 3.66
CA ALA A 46 7.13 -15.59 4.77
C ALA A 46 5.81 -16.30 4.41
N GLY A 47 5.32 -16.17 3.17
CA GLY A 47 4.02 -16.72 2.75
C GLY A 47 2.82 -15.92 3.27
N ALA A 48 3.05 -14.70 3.80
CA ALA A 48 2.00 -13.80 4.26
C ALA A 48 1.71 -12.70 3.23
N MET A 49 0.49 -12.16 3.26
CA MET A 49 0.14 -11.02 2.41
C MET A 49 0.52 -9.70 3.12
N PRO A 50 1.38 -8.85 2.52
CA PRO A 50 1.58 -7.49 3.00
C PRO A 50 0.33 -6.66 2.70
N PHE A 51 -0.26 -6.04 3.73
CA PHE A 51 -1.43 -5.18 3.62
C PHE A 51 -1.09 -3.77 4.10
N ARG A 52 -1.24 -2.77 3.24
CA ARG A 52 -0.96 -1.40 3.63
C ARG A 52 -2.13 -0.80 4.38
N MET A 53 -1.87 -0.32 5.59
CA MET A 53 -2.88 0.25 6.45
C MET A 53 -3.55 1.47 5.79
N ARG A 54 -4.87 1.46 5.79
CA ARG A 54 -5.75 2.49 5.23
C ARG A 54 -6.89 2.76 6.21
N ALA A 55 -7.59 3.87 6.01
CA ALA A 55 -8.80 4.17 6.75
C ALA A 55 -9.96 4.57 5.84
N ILE A 56 -9.97 4.02 4.61
CA ILE A 56 -11.01 4.26 3.64
C ILE A 56 -12.38 3.84 4.21
N GLY A 57 -13.40 4.68 3.99
CA GLY A 57 -14.74 4.45 4.53
C GLY A 57 -14.93 4.81 6.01
N SER A 58 -13.86 5.18 6.74
CA SER A 58 -14.01 5.69 8.12
C SER A 58 -14.65 7.08 8.12
N THR A 59 -15.66 7.28 8.98
CA THR A 59 -16.42 8.53 9.10
C THR A 59 -16.29 9.21 10.45
N GLN A 60 -15.61 8.58 11.42
CA GLN A 60 -15.46 9.08 12.78
C GLN A 60 -14.12 8.67 13.40
N THR A 61 -13.75 9.35 14.48
CA THR A 61 -12.49 9.14 15.20
C THR A 61 -12.67 9.04 16.71
N THR A 62 -13.89 8.93 17.22
CA THR A 62 -14.23 8.98 18.65
C THR A 62 -13.37 8.09 19.55
N LEU A 63 -13.12 6.83 19.15
CA LEU A 63 -12.28 5.89 19.91
C LEU A 63 -10.80 6.20 19.72
N GLY A 64 -10.40 6.59 18.51
CA GLY A 64 -9.03 7.02 18.23
C GLY A 64 -8.62 8.27 19.01
N ASP A 65 -9.53 9.24 19.12
CA ASP A 65 -9.36 10.53 19.80
C ASP A 65 -9.27 10.39 21.33
N SER A 66 -9.68 9.24 21.86
CA SER A 66 -9.49 8.92 23.29
C SER A 66 -8.02 8.64 23.64
N TYR A 67 -7.17 8.43 22.64
CA TYR A 67 -5.73 8.14 22.81
C TYR A 67 -4.81 9.07 22.02
N LEU A 68 -5.32 9.70 20.96
CA LEU A 68 -4.59 10.64 20.12
C LEU A 68 -5.26 12.01 20.17
N SER A 69 -4.46 13.07 20.21
CA SER A 69 -4.98 14.44 20.19
C SER A 69 -5.53 14.79 18.81
N TYR A 70 -6.49 15.71 18.74
CA TYR A 70 -6.96 16.29 17.47
C TYR A 70 -5.83 16.82 16.57
N TYR A 71 -4.70 17.24 17.16
CA TYR A 71 -3.50 17.67 16.42
C TYR A 71 -2.76 16.54 15.70
N ASN A 72 -3.00 15.28 16.06
CA ASN A 72 -2.45 14.14 15.32
C ASN A 72 -3.15 14.01 13.96
N CYS A 73 -2.39 13.57 12.95
CA CYS A 73 -2.89 13.39 11.59
C CYS A 73 -4.14 12.50 11.59
N SER A 74 -5.18 12.95 10.88
CA SER A 74 -6.46 12.26 10.76
C SER A 74 -6.30 10.79 10.39
N PHE A 75 -5.37 10.45 9.48
CA PHE A 75 -5.05 9.07 9.11
C PHE A 75 -4.82 8.17 10.33
N THR A 76 -3.97 8.60 11.26
CA THR A 76 -3.66 7.80 12.46
C THR A 76 -4.85 7.66 13.40
N ARG A 77 -5.68 8.69 13.52
CA ARG A 77 -6.87 8.70 14.37
C ARG A 77 -7.94 7.77 13.80
N HIS A 78 -8.18 7.83 12.48
CA HIS A 78 -9.12 6.96 11.80
C HIS A 78 -8.66 5.50 11.76
N CYS A 79 -7.39 5.22 11.49
CA CYS A 79 -6.87 3.84 11.58
C CYS A 79 -7.04 3.26 12.98
N LEU A 80 -6.77 4.05 14.02
CA LEU A 80 -6.92 3.59 15.40
C LEU A 80 -8.40 3.38 15.78
N ASP A 81 -9.30 4.26 15.35
CA ASP A 81 -10.75 4.11 15.55
C ASP A 81 -11.26 2.81 14.90
N LEU A 82 -10.87 2.54 13.65
CA LEU A 82 -11.18 1.28 12.96
C LEU A 82 -10.59 0.05 13.68
N ALA A 83 -9.37 0.16 14.21
CA ALA A 83 -8.74 -0.92 14.98
C ALA A 83 -9.53 -1.24 16.25
N PHE A 84 -9.95 -0.23 17.01
CA PHE A 84 -10.79 -0.44 18.20
C PHE A 84 -12.16 -1.03 17.89
N ARG A 85 -12.68 -0.83 16.68
CA ARG A 85 -13.93 -1.42 16.19
C ARG A 85 -13.76 -2.82 15.61
N GLY A 86 -12.55 -3.38 15.65
CA GLY A 86 -12.27 -4.72 15.13
C GLY A 86 -12.20 -4.81 13.60
N THR A 87 -12.13 -3.68 12.87
CA THR A 87 -12.08 -3.69 11.39
C THR A 87 -10.84 -4.41 10.85
N PHE A 88 -9.77 -4.53 11.65
CA PHE A 88 -8.50 -5.16 11.28
C PHE A 88 -8.29 -6.53 11.95
N ASP A 89 -9.36 -7.23 12.33
CA ASP A 89 -9.32 -8.56 12.96
C ASP A 89 -8.60 -9.64 12.11
N PHE A 90 -8.54 -9.45 10.80
CA PHE A 90 -7.84 -10.31 9.86
C PHE A 90 -6.30 -10.19 9.90
N LEU A 91 -5.75 -9.22 10.62
CA LEU A 91 -4.30 -9.03 10.72
C LEU A 91 -3.68 -10.01 11.72
N GLU A 92 -2.73 -10.81 11.22
CA GLU A 92 -1.84 -11.61 12.06
C GLU A 92 -0.75 -10.74 12.70
N GLY A 93 -0.43 -9.60 12.07
CA GLY A 93 0.60 -8.72 12.58
C GLY A 93 0.56 -7.30 12.04
N ILE A 94 1.27 -6.39 12.69
CA ILE A 94 1.57 -5.06 12.19
C ILE A 94 3.06 -4.73 12.24
N VAL A 95 3.53 -4.01 11.22
CA VAL A 95 4.90 -3.50 11.14
C VAL A 95 4.87 -1.97 11.04
N GLY A 96 5.44 -1.34 12.05
CA GLY A 96 5.68 0.09 12.10
C GLY A 96 7.12 0.46 11.74
N GLN A 97 7.34 1.74 11.43
CA GLN A 97 8.68 2.30 11.29
C GLN A 97 8.68 3.79 11.67
N PRO A 98 9.83 4.39 12.00
CA PRO A 98 9.93 5.77 12.48
C PRO A 98 9.79 6.83 11.37
N SER A 99 8.76 6.73 10.54
CA SER A 99 8.52 7.60 9.38
C SER A 99 8.18 9.04 9.80
N CYS A 100 7.20 9.22 10.68
CA CYS A 100 6.88 10.49 11.33
C CYS A 100 6.43 10.25 12.77
N ASP A 101 6.31 11.32 13.57
CA ASP A 101 5.92 11.20 14.98
C ASP A 101 4.51 10.65 15.14
N HIS A 102 3.60 10.92 14.20
CA HIS A 102 2.24 10.39 14.27
C HIS A 102 2.22 8.86 14.09
N ILE A 103 3.05 8.31 13.18
CA ILE A 103 3.17 6.86 13.01
C ILE A 103 3.81 6.20 14.24
N ARG A 104 4.76 6.89 14.91
CA ARG A 104 5.28 6.43 16.20
C ARG A 104 4.19 6.37 17.27
N ARG A 105 3.38 7.42 17.37
CA ARG A 105 2.28 7.49 18.36
C ARG A 105 1.20 6.44 18.12
N ILE A 106 0.72 6.24 16.89
CA ILE A 106 -0.24 5.16 16.64
C ILE A 106 0.37 3.79 16.93
N TYR A 107 1.65 3.56 16.62
CA TYR A 107 2.32 2.30 16.95
C TYR A 107 2.37 2.05 18.46
N ASP A 108 2.72 3.06 19.25
CA ASP A 108 2.77 2.95 20.72
C ASP A 108 1.39 2.62 21.30
N VAL A 109 0.34 3.30 20.82
CA VAL A 109 -1.04 3.03 21.24
C VAL A 109 -1.52 1.66 20.77
N TRP A 110 -1.24 1.30 19.52
CA TRP A 110 -1.61 0.00 18.94
C TRP A 110 -1.01 -1.14 19.76
N LYS A 111 0.29 -1.06 20.03
CA LYS A 111 0.99 -2.05 20.86
C LYS A 111 0.40 -2.18 22.26
N ALA A 112 -0.06 -1.08 22.85
CA ALA A 112 -0.60 -1.07 24.20
C ALA A 112 -2.08 -1.45 24.31
N LYS A 113 -2.86 -1.30 23.22
CA LYS A 113 -4.34 -1.30 23.30
C LYS A 113 -5.03 -2.20 22.29
N ILE A 114 -4.38 -2.57 21.20
CA ILE A 114 -4.95 -3.43 20.17
C ILE A 114 -4.31 -4.81 20.29
N ASN A 115 -5.14 -5.84 20.43
CA ASN A 115 -4.67 -7.22 20.52
C ASN A 115 -4.30 -7.74 19.12
N THR A 116 -3.06 -7.52 18.70
CA THR A 116 -2.51 -8.03 17.44
C THR A 116 -1.40 -9.05 17.75
N PRO A 117 -1.43 -10.27 17.16
CA PRO A 117 -0.49 -11.34 17.53
C PRO A 117 0.98 -10.96 17.34
N PHE A 118 1.32 -10.34 16.21
CA PHE A 118 2.67 -9.90 15.90
C PHE A 118 2.78 -8.38 15.81
N ILE A 119 3.75 -7.80 16.50
CA ILE A 119 4.00 -6.36 16.43
C ILE A 119 5.51 -6.14 16.32
N HIS A 120 5.94 -5.50 15.22
CA HIS A 120 7.35 -5.19 14.98
C HIS A 120 7.56 -3.73 14.58
N PHE A 121 8.71 -3.17 14.97
CA PHE A 121 9.09 -1.80 14.62
C PHE A 121 10.47 -1.79 13.98
N ILE A 122 10.51 -1.72 12.66
CA ILE A 122 11.78 -1.68 11.90
C ILE A 122 12.30 -0.24 11.86
N LYS A 123 13.60 -0.06 12.12
CA LYS A 123 14.22 1.26 12.05
C LYS A 123 14.80 1.49 10.67
N VAL A 124 14.30 2.51 9.98
CA VAL A 124 14.77 2.93 8.66
C VAL A 124 15.66 4.17 8.81
N PRO A 125 16.89 4.19 8.27
CA PRO A 125 17.77 5.36 8.36
C PRO A 125 17.25 6.53 7.52
N ARG A 126 17.59 7.76 7.95
CA ARG A 126 17.30 9.00 7.20
C ARG A 126 18.46 9.46 6.31
N LYS A 127 19.60 8.78 6.39
CA LYS A 127 20.82 9.06 5.63
C LYS A 127 21.21 7.81 4.85
N THR A 128 21.84 8.01 3.71
CA THR A 128 22.27 6.94 2.79
C THR A 128 23.77 6.66 2.84
N ALA A 129 24.45 7.12 3.90
CA ALA A 129 25.85 6.80 4.17
C ALA A 129 26.04 5.28 4.37
N GLU A 130 27.25 4.78 4.13
CA GLU A 130 27.50 3.33 4.12
C GLU A 130 27.21 2.68 5.46
N GLU A 131 27.57 3.33 6.57
CA GLU A 131 27.30 2.88 7.93
C GLU A 131 25.78 2.78 8.21
N ALA A 132 24.99 3.67 7.58
CA ALA A 132 23.54 3.64 7.68
C ALA A 132 22.93 2.48 6.89
N LYS A 133 23.54 2.08 5.77
CA LYS A 133 23.13 0.91 4.98
C LYS A 133 23.43 -0.39 5.71
N ASP A 134 24.62 -0.52 6.29
CA ASP A 134 24.99 -1.69 7.10
C ASP A 134 24.08 -1.87 8.30
N TRP A 135 23.77 -0.76 8.99
CA TRP A 135 22.81 -0.78 10.07
C TRP A 135 21.40 -1.17 9.60
N TYR A 136 20.95 -0.64 8.46
CA TYR A 136 19.64 -0.99 7.92
C TYR A 136 19.54 -2.46 7.51
N LYS A 137 20.61 -3.01 6.92
CA LYS A 137 20.72 -4.45 6.64
C LYS A 137 20.54 -5.28 7.91
N ALA A 138 21.14 -4.88 9.02
CA ALA A 138 20.94 -5.54 10.31
C ALA A 138 19.49 -5.44 10.82
N GLU A 139 18.81 -4.30 10.64
CA GLU A 139 17.40 -4.14 10.99
C GLU A 139 16.47 -5.01 10.12
N ILE A 140 16.76 -5.16 8.83
CA ILE A 140 16.07 -6.09 7.93
C ILE A 140 16.23 -7.54 8.41
N VAL A 141 17.45 -7.96 8.81
CA VAL A 141 17.70 -9.30 9.34
C VAL A 141 16.89 -9.55 10.62
N LYS A 142 16.88 -8.58 11.56
CA LYS A 142 16.06 -8.68 12.78
C LYS A 142 14.57 -8.80 12.48
N PHE A 143 14.08 -8.09 11.46
CA PHE A 143 12.68 -8.20 11.07
C PHE A 143 12.37 -9.59 10.50
N ARG A 144 13.23 -10.13 9.62
CA ARG A 144 13.12 -11.50 9.11
C ARG A 144 13.07 -12.51 10.26
N GLU A 145 14.02 -12.45 11.19
CA GLU A 145 14.11 -13.38 12.33
C GLU A 145 12.89 -13.28 13.26
N ALA A 146 12.42 -12.06 13.54
CA ALA A 146 11.22 -11.86 14.36
C ALA A 146 9.97 -12.48 13.70
N LEU A 147 9.84 -12.33 12.38
CA LEU A 147 8.71 -12.89 11.64
C LEU A 147 8.79 -14.42 11.52
N GLU A 148 9.98 -14.96 11.27
CA GLU A 148 10.27 -16.41 11.30
C GLU A 148 9.85 -17.03 12.64
N ASN A 149 10.29 -16.44 13.75
CA ASN A 149 9.98 -16.90 15.10
C ASN A 149 8.48 -16.85 15.40
N HIS A 150 7.80 -15.77 14.98
CA HIS A 150 6.35 -15.63 15.19
C HIS A 150 5.55 -16.67 14.42
N LEU A 151 5.88 -16.88 13.14
CA LEU A 151 5.14 -17.78 12.27
C LEU A 151 5.59 -19.25 12.40
N GLY A 152 6.67 -19.52 13.12
CA GLY A 152 7.23 -20.87 13.25
C GLY A 152 7.77 -21.42 11.93
N ILE A 153 8.30 -20.55 11.07
CA ILE A 153 8.82 -20.90 9.74
C ILE A 153 10.29 -20.48 9.60
N LYS A 154 10.93 -20.97 8.55
CA LYS A 154 12.19 -20.40 8.06
C LYS A 154 11.95 -19.75 6.70
N ILE A 155 12.35 -18.50 6.55
CA ILE A 155 12.37 -17.81 5.26
C ILE A 155 13.71 -18.18 4.63
N THR A 156 13.72 -18.81 3.46
CA THR A 156 14.96 -19.15 2.75
C THR A 156 15.40 -18.02 1.82
N ASP A 157 16.67 -18.04 1.41
CA ASP A 157 17.17 -17.05 0.46
C ASP A 157 16.49 -17.19 -0.92
N ASP A 158 16.07 -18.39 -1.31
CA ASP A 158 15.30 -18.61 -2.54
C ASP A 158 13.88 -18.04 -2.45
N GLN A 159 13.22 -18.16 -1.30
CA GLN A 159 11.93 -17.50 -1.06
C GLN A 159 12.05 -15.97 -1.10
N LEU A 160 13.15 -15.41 -0.56
CA LEU A 160 13.43 -13.98 -0.66
C LEU A 160 13.68 -13.55 -2.12
N ARG A 161 14.46 -14.32 -2.89
CA ARG A 161 14.68 -14.03 -4.33
C ARG A 161 13.37 -14.05 -5.10
N GLU A 162 12.51 -15.02 -4.82
CA GLU A 162 11.20 -15.11 -5.47
C GLU A 162 10.28 -13.94 -5.09
N ALA A 163 10.19 -13.59 -3.80
CA ALA A 163 9.42 -12.43 -3.34
C ALA A 163 9.92 -11.11 -3.96
N ASN A 164 11.25 -10.95 -4.07
CA ASN A 164 11.86 -9.83 -4.79
C ASN A 164 11.48 -9.81 -6.27
N ARG A 165 11.50 -10.97 -6.95
CA ARG A 165 11.11 -11.09 -8.37
C ARG A 165 9.65 -10.69 -8.58
N THR A 166 8.74 -11.20 -7.75
CA THR A 166 7.31 -10.90 -7.84
C THR A 166 7.03 -9.41 -7.57
N THR A 167 7.68 -8.82 -6.58
CA THR A 167 7.50 -7.40 -6.24
C THR A 167 8.12 -6.48 -7.30
N ASN A 168 9.29 -6.84 -7.83
CA ASN A 168 9.91 -6.09 -8.93
C ASN A 168 9.11 -6.18 -10.23
N GLU A 169 8.42 -7.29 -10.49
CA GLU A 169 7.48 -7.39 -11.59
C GLU A 169 6.31 -6.41 -11.40
N SER A 170 5.75 -6.29 -10.19
CA SER A 170 4.73 -5.26 -9.91
C SER A 170 5.24 -3.86 -10.21
N ARG A 171 6.45 -3.52 -9.74
CA ARG A 171 7.09 -2.22 -10.02
C ARG A 171 7.27 -2.00 -11.52
N ARG A 172 7.73 -3.00 -12.27
CA ARG A 172 7.93 -2.92 -13.74
C ARG A 172 6.61 -2.69 -14.49
N LEU A 173 5.56 -3.42 -14.11
CA LEU A 173 4.23 -3.28 -14.71
C LEU A 173 3.64 -1.90 -14.40
N LEU A 174 3.76 -1.43 -13.16
CA LEU A 174 3.36 -0.08 -12.78
C LEU A 174 4.12 0.99 -13.55
N ARG A 175 5.44 0.85 -13.73
CA ARG A 175 6.21 1.77 -14.62
C ARG A 175 5.61 1.82 -16.02
N SER A 176 5.28 0.66 -16.59
CA SER A 176 4.63 0.58 -17.91
C SER A 176 3.29 1.31 -17.93
N LEU A 177 2.47 1.20 -16.87
CA LEU A 177 1.19 1.92 -16.75
C LEU A 177 1.41 3.44 -16.74
N TYR A 178 2.42 3.92 -16.03
CA TYR A 178 2.75 5.35 -16.00
C TYR A 178 3.31 5.86 -17.32
N GLU A 179 4.07 5.04 -18.07
CA GLU A 179 4.53 5.41 -19.41
C GLU A 179 3.36 5.67 -20.36
N LEU A 180 2.27 4.89 -20.27
CA LEU A 180 1.05 5.12 -21.06
C LEU A 180 0.38 6.48 -20.77
N ARG A 181 0.69 7.12 -19.65
CA ARG A 181 0.11 8.43 -19.27
C ARG A 181 0.89 9.62 -19.86
N LYS A 182 2.04 9.39 -20.50
CA LYS A 182 2.86 10.46 -21.09
C LYS A 182 2.31 11.00 -22.41
N VAL A 183 1.52 10.21 -23.15
CA VAL A 183 0.94 10.63 -24.43
C VAL A 183 -0.12 11.73 -24.25
N GLU A 184 -0.44 12.42 -25.34
CA GLU A 184 -1.44 13.50 -25.36
C GLU A 184 -2.84 13.01 -24.98
N LYS A 185 -3.19 11.76 -25.33
CA LYS A 185 -4.49 11.14 -25.01
C LYS A 185 -4.29 9.89 -24.15
N PRO A 186 -3.99 10.03 -22.84
CA PRO A 186 -3.75 8.89 -21.96
C PRO A 186 -4.94 7.93 -21.93
N PRO A 187 -4.72 6.60 -22.06
CA PRO A 187 -5.80 5.61 -22.09
C PRO A 187 -6.43 5.36 -20.71
N ILE A 188 -5.88 5.95 -19.65
CA ILE A 188 -6.32 5.82 -18.26
C ILE A 188 -6.18 7.16 -17.54
N THR A 189 -7.15 7.48 -16.68
CA THR A 189 -7.16 8.69 -15.85
C THR A 189 -6.24 8.56 -14.63
N GLY A 190 -5.98 9.66 -13.95
CA GLY A 190 -5.25 9.67 -12.69
C GLY A 190 -6.03 9.02 -11.55
N ALA A 191 -7.35 9.22 -11.48
CA ALA A 191 -8.19 8.55 -10.49
C ALA A 191 -8.16 7.02 -10.65
N GLU A 192 -8.32 6.53 -11.88
CA GLU A 192 -8.22 5.10 -12.19
C GLU A 192 -6.81 4.56 -11.88
N THR A 193 -5.76 5.30 -12.25
CA THR A 193 -4.38 4.91 -11.94
C THR A 193 -4.15 4.80 -10.42
N LEU A 194 -4.68 5.74 -9.64
CA LEU A 194 -4.58 5.69 -8.18
C LEU A 194 -5.30 4.46 -7.61
N SER A 195 -6.49 4.11 -8.11
CA SER A 195 -7.17 2.86 -7.76
C SER A 195 -6.28 1.64 -8.03
N VAL A 196 -5.62 1.59 -9.20
CA VAL A 196 -4.73 0.48 -9.57
C VAL A 196 -3.51 0.37 -8.64
N VAL A 197 -2.93 1.50 -8.22
CA VAL A 197 -1.79 1.47 -7.28
C VAL A 197 -2.25 1.02 -5.89
N ILE A 198 -3.39 1.53 -5.41
CA ILE A 198 -3.96 1.15 -4.11
C ILE A 198 -4.27 -0.34 -4.06
N ALA A 199 -4.85 -0.90 -5.13
CA ALA A 199 -5.19 -2.32 -5.21
C ALA A 199 -4.00 -3.21 -4.89
N GLY A 200 -2.81 -2.90 -5.45
CA GLY A 200 -1.57 -3.66 -5.22
C GLY A 200 -1.06 -3.64 -3.78
N THR A 201 -1.67 -2.84 -2.90
CA THR A 201 -1.34 -2.78 -1.47
C THR A 201 -2.37 -3.45 -0.57
N ALA A 202 -3.46 -4.00 -1.15
CA ALA A 202 -4.60 -4.55 -0.42
C ALA A 202 -4.99 -5.97 -0.87
N MET A 203 -4.23 -6.59 -1.77
CA MET A 203 -4.51 -7.92 -2.33
C MET A 203 -3.21 -8.71 -2.56
N PRO A 204 -3.29 -10.04 -2.79
CA PRO A 204 -2.08 -10.83 -3.01
C PRO A 204 -1.39 -10.48 -4.34
N ARG A 205 -0.05 -10.47 -4.30
CA ARG A 205 0.78 -9.84 -5.35
C ARG A 205 0.71 -10.55 -6.70
N ASP A 206 0.57 -11.87 -6.72
CA ASP A 206 0.53 -12.64 -7.98
C ASP A 206 -0.75 -12.34 -8.76
N GLN A 207 -1.90 -12.32 -8.08
CA GLN A 207 -3.19 -11.93 -8.62
C GLN A 207 -3.15 -10.47 -9.09
N TYR A 208 -2.52 -9.59 -8.32
CA TYR A 208 -2.31 -8.19 -8.72
C TYR A 208 -1.52 -8.08 -10.03
N ASN A 209 -0.39 -8.80 -10.13
CA ASN A 209 0.45 -8.81 -11.33
C ASN A 209 -0.29 -9.37 -12.55
N GLN A 210 -1.14 -10.38 -12.36
CA GLN A 210 -1.98 -10.93 -13.43
C GLN A 210 -2.98 -9.89 -13.93
N LEU A 211 -3.74 -9.26 -13.04
CA LEU A 211 -4.71 -8.22 -13.40
C LEU A 211 -4.03 -7.00 -14.03
N LEU A 212 -2.87 -6.58 -13.53
CA LEU A 212 -2.15 -5.44 -14.08
C LEU A 212 -1.59 -5.73 -15.48
N ARG A 213 -1.13 -6.96 -15.76
CA ARG A 213 -0.77 -7.39 -17.12
C ARG A 213 -1.97 -7.37 -18.06
N GLN A 214 -3.12 -7.87 -17.60
CA GLN A 214 -4.35 -7.85 -18.38
C GLN A 214 -4.78 -6.41 -18.69
N LEU A 215 -4.80 -5.54 -17.67
CA LEU A 215 -5.11 -4.12 -17.83
C LEU A 215 -4.18 -3.45 -18.85
N LEU A 216 -2.87 -3.66 -18.76
CA LEU A 216 -1.92 -3.12 -19.74
C LEU A 216 -2.20 -3.63 -21.16
N GLY A 217 -2.68 -4.86 -21.32
CA GLY A 217 -3.13 -5.40 -22.60
C GLY A 217 -4.39 -4.70 -23.12
N GLU A 218 -5.39 -4.50 -22.26
CA GLU A 218 -6.66 -3.84 -22.57
C GLU A 218 -6.50 -2.33 -22.88
N LEU A 219 -5.49 -1.68 -22.31
CA LEU A 219 -5.17 -0.28 -22.58
C LEU A 219 -4.42 -0.05 -23.90
N LYS A 220 -3.87 -1.08 -24.55
CA LYS A 220 -3.17 -0.93 -25.84
C LYS A 220 -4.17 -0.56 -26.93
N GLY A 221 -3.92 0.56 -27.62
CA GLY A 221 -4.75 1.02 -28.73
C GLY A 221 -6.07 1.68 -28.32
N GLY A 222 -6.29 1.93 -27.02
CA GLY A 222 -7.47 2.66 -26.54
C GLY A 222 -7.45 4.13 -26.95
N ASN A 223 -8.61 4.67 -27.32
CA ASN A 223 -8.82 6.11 -27.46
C ASN A 223 -8.92 6.73 -26.06
N GLY A 224 -7.80 7.22 -25.55
CA GLY A 224 -7.71 7.81 -24.22
C GLY A 224 -8.49 9.11 -24.02
N LYS A 225 -8.41 9.68 -22.82
CA LYS A 225 -9.13 10.91 -22.48
C LYS A 225 -8.62 12.07 -23.33
N GLN A 226 -9.52 12.64 -24.14
CA GLN A 226 -9.21 13.73 -25.09
C GLN A 226 -9.61 15.11 -24.55
N GLU A 227 -10.62 15.15 -23.68
CA GLU A 227 -11.17 16.38 -23.15
C GLU A 227 -10.56 16.69 -21.79
N TYR A 228 -9.59 17.60 -21.77
CA TYR A 228 -9.03 18.24 -20.58
C TYR A 228 -8.44 19.59 -20.97
N LYS A 229 -8.36 20.52 -20.01
CA LYS A 229 -7.82 21.87 -20.18
C LYS A 229 -6.35 21.97 -19.76
N ALA A 230 -5.94 21.16 -18.77
CA ALA A 230 -4.58 21.17 -18.25
C ALA A 230 -4.16 19.79 -17.73
N ARG A 231 -2.88 19.46 -17.90
CA ARG A 231 -2.25 18.27 -17.32
C ARG A 231 -1.69 18.63 -15.95
N LEU A 232 -1.96 17.79 -14.96
CA LEU A 232 -1.62 18.02 -13.56
C LEU A 232 -0.68 16.94 -13.03
N MET A 233 0.22 17.36 -12.13
CA MET A 233 0.98 16.48 -11.25
C MET A 233 0.53 16.75 -9.81
N VAL A 234 0.14 15.69 -9.08
CA VAL A 234 -0.30 15.82 -7.69
C VAL A 234 0.81 15.40 -6.73
N VAL A 235 1.17 16.28 -5.81
CA VAL A 235 2.20 16.03 -4.79
C VAL A 235 1.53 16.03 -3.42
N SER A 236 1.64 14.92 -2.69
CA SER A 236 1.10 14.79 -1.33
C SER A 236 1.76 13.61 -0.62
N PRO A 237 1.79 13.58 0.72
CA PRO A 237 2.25 12.41 1.45
C PRO A 237 1.34 11.20 1.17
N ILE A 238 0.16 11.14 1.79
CA ILE A 238 -0.77 10.02 1.70
C ILE A 238 -2.04 10.52 1.00
N LEU A 239 -2.41 9.84 -0.08
CA LEU A 239 -3.71 9.98 -0.74
C LEU A 239 -4.13 8.59 -1.23
N ASP A 240 -5.13 8.00 -0.59
CA ASP A 240 -5.62 6.66 -0.87
C ASP A 240 -7.11 6.64 -1.25
N ASN A 241 -7.66 7.81 -1.60
CA ASN A 241 -9.02 7.97 -2.08
C ASN A 241 -9.02 8.60 -3.49
N PRO A 242 -9.27 7.78 -4.54
CA PRO A 242 -9.35 8.24 -5.93
C PRO A 242 -10.33 9.37 -6.20
N ALA A 243 -11.37 9.54 -5.36
CA ALA A 243 -12.37 10.59 -5.55
C ALA A 243 -11.78 12.00 -5.53
N TYR A 244 -10.68 12.23 -4.80
CA TYR A 244 -10.00 13.54 -4.80
C TYR A 244 -9.40 13.88 -6.16
N LEU A 245 -8.80 12.90 -6.84
CA LEU A 245 -8.28 13.11 -8.19
C LEU A 245 -9.43 13.27 -9.18
N LYS A 246 -10.49 12.48 -9.01
CA LYS A 246 -11.69 12.58 -9.85
C LYS A 246 -12.30 13.98 -9.83
N VAL A 247 -12.36 14.66 -8.67
CA VAL A 247 -12.85 16.05 -8.58
C VAL A 247 -12.00 17.00 -9.44
N MET A 248 -10.68 16.84 -9.43
CA MET A 248 -9.79 17.65 -10.27
C MET A 248 -10.02 17.37 -11.75
N GLU A 249 -10.26 16.11 -12.10
CA GLU A 249 -10.48 15.67 -13.48
C GLU A 249 -11.84 16.10 -14.03
N ASP A 250 -12.89 16.04 -13.21
CA ASP A 250 -14.24 16.50 -13.53
C ASP A 250 -14.28 18.04 -13.71
N ALA A 251 -13.38 18.77 -13.04
CA ALA A 251 -13.20 20.22 -13.21
C ALA A 251 -12.40 20.60 -14.49
N GLY A 252 -12.00 19.62 -15.31
CA GLY A 252 -11.26 19.83 -16.55
C GLY A 252 -9.74 19.72 -16.42
N GLY A 253 -9.21 19.30 -15.28
CA GLY A 253 -7.83 18.81 -15.17
C GLY A 253 -7.69 17.41 -15.75
N LEU A 254 -6.45 16.95 -15.94
CA LEU A 254 -6.13 15.54 -16.11
C LEU A 254 -4.89 15.23 -15.27
N VAL A 255 -5.03 14.36 -14.27
CA VAL A 255 -3.89 14.00 -13.42
C VAL A 255 -3.08 12.93 -14.15
N VAL A 256 -1.89 13.31 -14.63
CA VAL A 256 -1.05 12.46 -15.49
C VAL A 256 0.22 11.96 -14.80
N SER A 257 0.54 12.54 -13.64
CA SER A 257 1.65 12.12 -12.79
C SER A 257 1.36 12.49 -11.35
N ASP A 258 2.19 11.98 -10.44
CA ASP A 258 2.05 12.21 -9.02
C ASP A 258 3.38 11.99 -8.29
N TYR A 259 3.47 12.51 -7.07
CA TYR A 259 4.52 12.18 -6.11
C TYR A 259 3.84 11.78 -4.79
N LEU A 260 3.19 10.61 -4.82
CA LEU A 260 2.39 10.06 -3.72
C LEU A 260 3.03 8.81 -3.13
N CYS A 261 2.80 8.59 -1.83
CA CYS A 261 3.12 7.32 -1.18
C CYS A 261 2.33 6.13 -1.76
N PHE A 262 1.07 6.35 -2.19
CA PHE A 262 0.25 5.42 -2.97
C PHE A 262 0.37 5.72 -4.47
N GLY A 263 1.59 5.92 -4.93
CA GLY A 263 1.87 6.32 -6.30
C GLY A 263 3.34 6.14 -6.63
N THR A 264 3.94 7.12 -7.31
CA THR A 264 5.32 6.99 -7.82
C THR A 264 6.36 6.65 -6.74
N ARG A 265 6.20 7.12 -5.50
CA ARG A 265 7.16 6.80 -4.45
C ARG A 265 7.22 5.33 -4.07
N ALA A 266 6.20 4.53 -4.40
CA ALA A 266 6.23 3.07 -4.17
C ALA A 266 6.86 2.28 -5.33
N ILE A 267 7.20 2.96 -6.43
CA ILE A 267 7.60 2.34 -7.69
C ILE A 267 9.05 2.74 -8.07
N TRP A 268 9.45 3.97 -7.75
CA TRP A 268 10.76 4.54 -8.12
C TRP A 268 11.68 4.82 -6.93
N ASP A 269 11.16 5.06 -5.72
CA ASP A 269 11.95 5.23 -4.48
C ASP A 269 12.15 3.89 -3.76
#